data_AF-D8PY34-F1
#
_entry.id   AF-D8PY34-F1
#
_cell.length_a   1.000
_cell.length_b   1.000
_cell.length_c   1.000
_cell.angle_alpha   90.00
_cell.angle_beta   90.00
_cell.angle_gamma   90.00
#
_symmetry.space_group_name_H-M   'P 1'
#
loop_
_entity.id
_entity.type
_entity.pdbx_description
1 polymer ?
#
loop_
_entity_poly.entity_id
_entity_poly.type
_entity_poly.pdbx_seq_one_letter_code
_entity_poly.pdbx_strand_id
1 'polypeptide(L)'
;MTSAHPASVVNNETRWTDYSTPPSQRNGGEKDVYADLVDIYGQVVQRCLEVKDGLEQTCALESNGTRALPSQKVNTAMPDGVHQLTIESDGMFNWDSTVVAEEYKLLKGAQRSAVDEDDDDVGAGSDVKGDEEDSDAYQDDDEDSEWVIGLPDPENQTVADLLLDNSKKVIWSMHHTMRTDARRRFTFGITFADTKVRLWHFNRAVIVASNSFHLNTDAKLLIDVYSRLAFATREELGYDLSMKRLSSDPDPSPDRTNGKRWKNQYRIMVCGESYITVKTLANQGAENGFGSCTRHQEKRPGG
;
A
#
# COMPACT_ATOMS: atom_id res chain seq x y z
N MET A 1 -7.39 13.11 -34.70
CA MET A 1 -6.30 13.63 -33.85
C MET A 1 -5.35 12.47 -33.62
N THR A 2 -4.10 12.61 -34.05
CA THR A 2 -3.03 11.60 -33.96
C THR A 2 -2.70 11.33 -32.49
N SER A 3 -3.15 10.20 -31.94
CA SER A 3 -2.73 9.78 -30.59
C SER A 3 -1.24 9.46 -30.65
N ALA A 4 -0.42 10.16 -29.87
CA ALA A 4 0.97 9.76 -29.66
C ALA A 4 0.98 8.31 -29.14
N HIS A 5 1.89 7.49 -29.68
CA HIS A 5 2.19 6.21 -29.08
C HIS A 5 2.84 6.49 -27.71
N PRO A 6 2.34 5.89 -26.62
CA PRO A 6 2.83 6.20 -25.27
C PRO A 6 4.29 5.79 -25.06
N ALA A 7 4.82 4.94 -25.95
CA ALA A 7 6.21 4.50 -25.97
C ALA A 7 6.90 4.96 -27.26
N SER A 8 8.15 5.41 -27.11
CA SER A 8 9.07 5.77 -28.18
C SER A 8 10.36 4.95 -28.05
N VAL A 9 11.13 4.82 -29.13
CA VAL A 9 12.44 4.17 -29.11
C VAL A 9 13.51 5.24 -29.16
N VAL A 10 14.33 5.34 -28.12
CA VAL A 10 15.46 6.28 -28.01
C VAL A 10 16.70 5.48 -27.65
N ASN A 11 17.78 5.62 -28.44
CA ASN A 11 19.03 4.87 -28.23
C ASN A 11 18.85 3.35 -28.12
N ASN A 12 17.95 2.77 -28.92
CA ASN A 12 17.59 1.34 -28.91
C ASN A 12 16.90 0.85 -27.62
N GLU A 13 16.46 1.77 -26.76
CA GLU A 13 15.65 1.48 -25.58
C GLU A 13 14.21 1.94 -25.82
N THR A 14 13.24 1.14 -25.39
CA THR A 14 11.85 1.61 -25.30
C THR A 14 11.77 2.60 -24.15
N ARG A 15 11.08 3.73 -24.31
CA ARG A 15 10.87 4.73 -23.26
C ARG A 15 9.48 5.29 -23.38
N TRP A 16 8.86 5.64 -22.27
CA TRP A 16 7.60 6.37 -22.32
C TRP A 16 7.85 7.78 -22.83
N THR A 17 6.97 8.28 -23.70
CA THR A 17 7.09 9.63 -24.26
C THR A 17 7.10 10.69 -23.17
N ASP A 18 6.32 10.48 -22.12
CA ASP A 18 6.22 11.39 -20.96
C ASP A 18 7.39 11.23 -19.99
N TYR A 19 8.00 10.03 -19.89
CA TYR A 19 9.24 9.77 -19.11
C TYR A 19 10.52 9.76 -19.97
N SER A 20 10.55 10.56 -21.04
CA SER A 20 11.75 10.67 -21.88
C SER A 20 13.01 11.11 -21.10
N THR A 21 12.80 11.87 -20.02
CA THR A 21 13.83 12.28 -19.05
C THR A 21 13.69 11.47 -17.76
N PRO A 22 14.75 10.76 -17.30
CA PRO A 22 14.66 9.94 -16.11
C PRO A 22 14.44 10.81 -14.85
N PRO A 23 13.74 10.29 -13.82
CA PRO A 23 13.48 11.00 -12.56
C PRO A 23 14.68 11.71 -11.96
N SER A 24 15.85 11.05 -11.92
CA SER A 24 17.10 11.61 -11.38
C SER A 24 17.60 12.88 -12.07
N GLN A 25 17.14 13.15 -13.30
CA GLN A 25 17.51 14.33 -14.08
C GLN A 25 16.45 15.43 -14.03
N ARG A 26 15.27 15.16 -13.46
CA ARG A 26 14.21 16.16 -13.31
C ARG A 26 14.49 17.07 -12.11
N ASN A 27 13.82 18.22 -12.11
CA ASN A 27 13.86 19.19 -11.01
C ASN A 27 12.47 19.25 -10.37
N GLY A 28 12.41 19.46 -9.06
CA GLY A 28 11.17 19.46 -8.28
C GLY A 28 11.23 18.50 -7.11
N GLY A 29 10.16 18.47 -6.33
CA GLY A 29 9.99 17.44 -5.31
C GLY A 29 9.61 16.10 -5.95
N GLU A 30 9.67 15.03 -5.16
CA GLU A 30 9.29 13.68 -5.59
C GLU A 30 7.93 13.64 -6.30
N LYS A 31 6.95 14.40 -5.78
CA LYS A 31 5.61 14.52 -6.37
C LYS A 31 5.63 15.09 -7.79
N ASP A 32 6.43 16.12 -8.04
CA ASP A 32 6.55 16.73 -9.37
C ASP A 32 7.27 15.80 -10.35
N VAL A 33 8.21 15.02 -9.83
CA VAL A 33 9.03 14.10 -10.61
C VAL A 33 8.24 12.86 -11.05
N TYR A 34 7.29 12.40 -10.25
CA TYR A 34 6.52 11.17 -10.49
C TYR A 34 5.05 11.39 -10.85
N ALA A 35 4.59 12.65 -10.99
CA ALA A 35 3.19 12.97 -11.30
C ALA A 35 2.65 12.22 -12.53
N ASP A 36 3.50 12.04 -13.54
CA ASP A 36 3.13 11.41 -14.80
C ASP A 36 2.92 9.88 -14.72
N LEU A 37 3.19 9.22 -13.57
CA LEU A 37 2.79 7.81 -13.37
C LEU A 37 1.27 7.63 -13.44
N VAL A 38 0.52 8.61 -12.92
CA VAL A 38 -0.95 8.61 -12.98
C VAL A 38 -1.42 8.69 -14.43
N ASP A 39 -0.76 9.54 -15.23
CA ASP A 39 -1.09 9.68 -16.65
C ASP A 39 -0.74 8.41 -17.43
N ILE A 40 0.43 7.81 -17.20
CA ILE A 40 0.81 6.50 -17.78
C ILE A 40 -0.26 5.45 -17.46
N TYR A 41 -0.70 5.36 -16.21
CA TYR A 41 -1.75 4.42 -15.82
C TYR A 41 -3.05 4.69 -16.60
N GLY A 42 -3.48 5.95 -16.69
CA GLY A 42 -4.65 6.34 -17.47
C GLY A 42 -4.54 5.95 -18.94
N GLN A 43 -3.38 6.17 -19.56
CA GLN A 43 -3.11 5.76 -20.94
C GLN A 43 -3.16 4.24 -21.10
N VAL A 44 -2.61 3.46 -20.15
CA VAL A 44 -2.69 1.99 -20.15
C VAL A 44 -4.14 1.52 -20.09
N VAL A 45 -4.93 2.06 -19.16
CA VAL A 45 -6.36 1.75 -19.02
C VAL A 45 -7.11 2.03 -20.31
N GLN A 46 -6.91 3.21 -20.90
CA GLN A 46 -7.55 3.59 -22.15
C GLN A 46 -7.21 2.60 -23.27
N ARG A 47 -5.94 2.22 -23.41
CA ARG A 47 -5.52 1.23 -24.43
C ARG A 47 -6.12 -0.15 -24.20
N CYS A 48 -6.26 -0.59 -22.95
CA CYS A 48 -6.94 -1.85 -22.66
C CYS A 48 -8.41 -1.83 -23.12
N LEU A 49 -9.12 -0.73 -22.86
CA LEU A 49 -10.51 -0.53 -23.28
C LEU A 49 -10.67 -0.48 -24.81
N GLU A 50 -9.68 0.07 -25.53
CA GLU A 50 -9.66 0.06 -27.01
C GLU A 50 -9.43 -1.34 -27.58
N VAL A 51 -8.64 -2.18 -26.90
CA VAL A 51 -8.29 -3.53 -27.37
C VAL A 51 -9.39 -4.54 -27.06
N LYS A 52 -10.09 -4.41 -25.92
CA LYS A 52 -11.11 -5.36 -25.49
C LYS A 52 -12.35 -4.62 -24.99
N ASP A 53 -13.41 -4.70 -25.80
CA ASP A 53 -14.72 -4.20 -25.44
C ASP A 53 -15.31 -4.97 -24.23
N GLY A 54 -16.09 -4.27 -23.42
CA GLY A 54 -16.73 -4.82 -22.22
C GLY A 54 -15.82 -5.05 -21.00
N LEU A 55 -14.57 -4.55 -21.01
CA LEU A 55 -13.76 -4.48 -19.80
C LEU A 55 -14.31 -3.42 -18.84
N GLU A 56 -14.49 -3.79 -17.57
CA GLU A 56 -14.92 -2.88 -16.51
C GLU A 56 -13.72 -2.53 -15.62
N GLN A 57 -13.34 -1.25 -15.60
CA GLN A 57 -12.28 -0.78 -14.74
C GLN A 57 -12.70 -0.82 -13.27
N THR A 58 -11.95 -1.55 -12.46
CA THR A 58 -12.23 -1.75 -11.03
C THR A 58 -11.36 -0.89 -10.13
N CYS A 59 -10.20 -0.44 -10.64
CA CYS A 59 -9.24 0.36 -9.87
C CYS A 59 -8.83 1.64 -10.61
N ALA A 60 -8.51 2.70 -9.85
CA ALA A 60 -7.91 3.92 -10.34
C ALA A 60 -6.65 4.25 -9.54
N LEU A 61 -5.58 4.65 -10.22
CA LEU A 61 -4.36 5.18 -9.60
C LEU A 61 -4.54 6.66 -9.30
N GLU A 62 -4.30 7.05 -8.06
CA GLU A 62 -4.28 8.43 -7.60
C GLU A 62 -2.91 8.72 -6.97
N SER A 63 -2.24 9.79 -7.40
CA SER A 63 -1.09 10.32 -6.66
C SER A 63 -1.58 11.19 -5.51
N ASN A 64 -0.84 11.17 -4.39
CA ASN A 64 -1.09 12.04 -3.25
C ASN A 64 -0.66 13.49 -3.56
N GLY A 65 -1.42 14.13 -4.46
CA GLY A 65 -0.98 15.28 -5.24
C GLY A 65 -0.96 16.64 -4.57
N THR A 66 -1.48 16.85 -3.33
CA THR A 66 -1.41 18.15 -2.60
C THR A 66 -2.19 18.22 -1.28
N ARG A 67 -2.66 17.11 -0.68
CA ARG A 67 -3.48 17.22 0.54
C ARG A 67 -2.64 17.65 1.76
N ALA A 68 -2.79 18.91 2.17
CA ALA A 68 -2.47 19.32 3.53
C ALA A 68 -3.47 18.65 4.48
N LEU A 69 -3.00 17.72 5.31
CA LEU A 69 -3.85 17.06 6.30
C LEU A 69 -4.11 18.04 7.45
N PRO A 70 -5.37 18.29 7.85
CA PRO A 70 -5.64 18.94 9.12
C PRO A 70 -5.14 17.99 10.22
N SER A 71 -4.08 18.42 10.91
CA SER A 71 -3.37 17.63 11.92
C SER A 71 -4.29 17.12 13.02
N GLN A 72 -4.18 15.83 13.34
CA GLN A 72 -4.17 15.33 14.72
C GLN A 72 -3.34 14.04 14.72
N LYS A 73 -2.15 14.15 15.34
CA LYS A 73 -1.12 13.14 15.65
C LYS A 73 -1.44 11.68 15.30
N VAL A 74 -0.60 11.05 14.48
CA VAL A 74 0.36 9.94 14.77
C VAL A 74 0.95 9.50 13.42
N ASN A 75 2.20 9.88 13.14
CA ASN A 75 3.04 9.59 11.96
C ASN A 75 2.31 9.11 10.67
N THR A 76 1.98 10.07 9.79
CA THR A 76 0.94 10.01 8.76
C THR A 76 1.44 10.31 7.34
N ALA A 77 2.54 9.70 6.87
CA ALA A 77 2.87 9.80 5.45
C ALA A 77 1.89 8.91 4.68
N MET A 78 0.87 9.51 4.07
CA MET A 78 0.07 8.84 3.04
C MET A 78 1.01 8.33 1.94
N PRO A 79 0.74 7.16 1.34
CA PRO A 79 1.52 6.66 0.22
C PRO A 79 1.62 7.72 -0.88
N ASP A 80 2.73 7.75 -1.61
CA ASP A 80 2.93 8.71 -2.69
C ASP A 80 1.95 8.49 -3.86
N GLY A 81 1.54 7.23 -4.06
CA GLY A 81 0.45 6.84 -4.95
C GLY A 81 -0.40 5.71 -4.35
N VAL A 82 -1.67 5.63 -4.75
CA VAL A 82 -2.55 4.53 -4.38
C VAL A 82 -3.44 4.10 -5.52
N HIS A 83 -3.58 2.79 -5.69
CA HIS A 83 -4.66 2.23 -6.49
C HIS A 83 -5.88 2.05 -5.59
N GLN A 84 -7.01 2.65 -5.94
CA GLN A 84 -8.26 2.57 -5.18
C GLN A 84 -9.36 1.89 -5.98
N LEU A 85 -10.22 1.13 -5.30
CA LEU A 85 -11.45 0.60 -5.91
C LEU A 85 -12.37 1.73 -6.37
N THR A 86 -12.72 1.74 -7.66
CA THR A 86 -13.61 2.74 -8.27
C THR A 86 -15.01 2.72 -7.66
N ILE A 87 -15.51 1.53 -7.34
CA ILE A 87 -16.83 1.31 -6.75
C ILE A 87 -16.96 1.77 -5.28
N GLU A 88 -15.84 1.96 -4.58
CA GLU A 88 -15.80 2.37 -3.16
C GLU A 88 -15.17 3.76 -2.96
N SER A 89 -14.73 4.41 -4.04
CA SER A 89 -14.18 5.77 -4.01
C SER A 89 -15.30 6.79 -4.28
N ASP A 90 -15.52 7.69 -3.33
CA ASP A 90 -16.32 8.91 -3.50
C ASP A 90 -15.47 10.07 -4.06
N GLY A 91 -14.28 9.77 -4.61
CA GLY A 91 -13.27 10.75 -4.99
C GLY A 91 -12.45 11.25 -3.79
N MET A 92 -12.66 10.72 -2.59
CA MET A 92 -11.79 10.95 -1.44
C MET A 92 -10.95 9.72 -1.11
N PHE A 93 -9.65 9.95 -0.89
CA PHE A 93 -8.75 8.95 -0.34
C PHE A 93 -9.36 8.24 0.89
N ASN A 94 -9.41 6.91 0.81
CA ASN A 94 -9.85 6.05 1.88
C ASN A 94 -9.00 4.78 1.91
N TRP A 95 -8.35 4.50 3.04
CA TRP A 95 -7.58 3.27 3.24
C TRP A 95 -8.40 1.99 3.01
N ASP A 96 -9.72 2.05 3.19
CA ASP A 96 -10.61 0.91 2.95
C ASP A 96 -10.76 0.56 1.45
N SER A 97 -10.58 1.54 0.55
CA SER A 97 -10.63 1.36 -0.90
C SER A 97 -9.23 1.15 -1.51
N THR A 98 -8.15 1.49 -0.80
CA THR A 98 -6.76 1.29 -1.23
C THR A 98 -6.43 -0.20 -1.40
N VAL A 99 -6.12 -0.62 -2.63
CA VAL A 99 -5.74 -2.01 -2.99
C VAL A 99 -4.24 -2.19 -3.25
N VAL A 100 -3.56 -1.13 -3.66
CA VAL A 100 -2.11 -1.10 -3.86
C VAL A 100 -1.58 0.24 -3.36
N ALA A 101 -0.48 0.21 -2.61
CA ALA A 101 0.28 1.41 -2.24
C ALA A 101 1.50 1.55 -3.14
N GLU A 102 1.74 2.75 -3.66
CA GLU A 102 2.96 3.12 -4.37
C GLU A 102 3.76 4.10 -3.52
N GLU A 103 5.07 3.84 -3.39
CA GLU A 103 6.01 4.72 -2.72
C GLU A 103 7.14 5.08 -3.68
N TYR A 104 7.52 6.34 -3.68
CA TYR A 104 8.49 6.88 -4.61
C TYR A 104 9.76 7.29 -3.87
N LYS A 105 10.86 7.28 -4.62
CA LYS A 105 12.14 7.79 -4.10
C LYS A 105 12.97 8.36 -5.23
N LEU A 106 13.33 9.62 -5.10
CA LEU A 106 14.34 10.25 -5.95
C LEU A 106 15.73 10.03 -5.34
N LEU A 107 16.66 9.44 -6.09
CA LEU A 107 18.02 9.15 -5.59
C LEU A 107 19.05 10.23 -5.98
N LYS A 108 18.59 11.33 -6.60
CA LYS A 108 19.45 12.43 -7.06
C LYS A 108 20.26 13.02 -5.91
N GLY A 109 21.59 13.03 -6.05
CA GLY A 109 22.52 13.61 -5.07
C GLY A 109 22.91 12.68 -3.93
N ALA A 110 22.35 11.45 -3.87
CA ALA A 110 22.72 10.46 -2.86
C ALA A 110 24.14 9.92 -3.07
N GLN A 111 24.83 9.64 -1.96
CA GLN A 111 26.14 8.99 -2.01
C GLN A 111 25.98 7.49 -2.30
N ARG A 112 26.81 6.95 -3.19
CA ARG A 112 26.92 5.50 -3.39
C ARG A 112 27.81 4.91 -2.31
N SER A 113 27.41 3.79 -1.72
CA SER A 113 28.24 3.10 -0.74
C SER A 113 29.28 2.25 -1.49
N ALA A 114 30.44 1.98 -0.90
CA ALA A 114 31.47 1.16 -1.55
C ALA A 114 31.11 -0.36 -1.61
N VAL A 115 29.89 -0.75 -1.24
CA VAL A 115 29.42 -2.14 -1.14
C VAL A 115 28.44 -2.49 -2.27
N ASP A 116 28.17 -1.56 -3.19
CA ASP A 116 27.06 -1.58 -4.16
C ASP A 116 27.22 -2.54 -5.38
N GLU A 117 27.96 -3.64 -5.30
CA GLU A 117 28.09 -4.57 -6.45
C GLU A 117 27.27 -5.87 -6.38
N ASP A 118 26.75 -6.30 -5.22
CA ASP A 118 26.01 -7.57 -5.12
C ASP A 118 24.78 -7.45 -4.20
N ASP A 119 23.68 -6.89 -4.69
CA ASP A 119 22.42 -6.78 -3.93
C ASP A 119 21.32 -7.65 -4.58
N ASP A 120 21.59 -8.96 -4.59
CA ASP A 120 20.66 -10.03 -5.03
C ASP A 120 20.06 -10.83 -3.86
N ASP A 121 20.35 -10.51 -2.59
CA ASP A 121 19.85 -11.31 -1.47
C ASP A 121 19.53 -10.49 -0.22
N VAL A 122 18.27 -10.12 -0.06
CA VAL A 122 17.75 -9.67 1.24
C VAL A 122 17.47 -10.92 2.06
N GLY A 123 18.53 -11.46 2.65
CA GLY A 123 18.51 -12.70 3.43
C GLY A 123 17.50 -12.70 4.56
N ALA A 124 16.75 -13.80 4.63
CA ALA A 124 15.83 -14.10 5.72
C ALA A 124 16.58 -14.45 7.02
N GLY A 125 16.13 -13.85 8.13
CA GLY A 125 16.23 -14.40 9.48
C GLY A 125 17.50 -14.08 10.27
N SER A 126 17.32 -13.56 11.49
CA SER A 126 18.19 -13.95 12.61
C SER A 126 17.37 -14.01 13.91
N ASP A 127 17.77 -14.98 14.74
CA ASP A 127 17.07 -15.52 15.89
C ASP A 127 16.81 -14.52 17.02
N VAL A 128 15.60 -14.57 17.58
CA VAL A 128 15.28 -13.98 18.89
C VAL A 128 15.48 -15.06 19.95
N LYS A 129 16.50 -14.88 20.80
CA LYS A 129 16.64 -15.63 22.05
C LYS A 129 15.46 -15.28 22.97
N GLY A 130 14.79 -16.31 23.46
CA GLY A 130 13.82 -16.19 24.54
C GLY A 130 14.50 -15.92 25.87
N ASP A 131 13.77 -15.26 26.76
CA ASP A 131 13.74 -15.51 28.20
C ASP A 131 12.34 -15.19 28.71
N GLU A 132 11.90 -15.99 29.68
CA GLU A 132 10.57 -16.12 30.25
C GLU A 132 10.27 -15.12 31.40
N GLU A 133 8.96 -14.98 31.63
CA GLU A 133 8.26 -14.68 32.89
C GLU A 133 8.24 -13.25 33.51
N ASP A 134 7.01 -12.73 33.49
CA ASP A 134 6.17 -12.41 34.66
C ASP A 134 5.71 -10.95 34.90
N SER A 135 4.37 -10.85 34.90
CA SER A 135 3.52 -10.04 35.77
C SER A 135 3.35 -8.52 35.57
N ASP A 136 2.07 -8.18 35.69
CA ASP A 136 1.47 -6.96 36.22
C ASP A 136 1.26 -5.72 35.33
N ALA A 137 -0.03 -5.47 35.09
CA ALA A 137 -0.72 -4.19 34.91
C ALA A 137 0.19 -2.95 34.70
N TYR A 138 0.28 -2.49 33.45
CA TYR A 138 0.93 -1.23 33.12
C TYR A 138 -0.09 -0.15 32.74
N GLN A 139 0.08 0.98 33.44
CA GLN A 139 -0.63 2.23 33.31
C GLN A 139 -0.31 2.90 31.97
N ASP A 140 -1.31 3.61 31.42
CA ASP A 140 -1.17 4.61 30.36
C ASP A 140 -0.18 5.69 30.84
N ASP A 141 1.10 5.52 30.54
CA ASP A 141 2.07 6.61 30.53
C ASP A 141 2.48 6.84 29.06
N ASP A 142 1.69 7.70 28.42
CA ASP A 142 2.01 8.43 27.20
C ASP A 142 3.26 9.30 27.44
N GLU A 143 4.45 8.71 27.32
CA GLU A 143 5.63 9.46 26.91
C GLU A 143 6.06 9.01 25.53
N ASP A 144 5.90 9.96 24.59
CA ASP A 144 6.33 9.92 23.20
C ASP A 144 7.75 9.32 23.07
N SER A 145 7.86 7.99 22.95
CA SER A 145 9.06 7.37 22.39
C SER A 145 8.99 7.60 20.89
N GLU A 146 9.50 8.75 20.48
CA GLU A 146 9.97 9.00 19.13
C GLU A 146 10.67 7.73 18.61
N TRP A 147 9.99 6.92 17.81
CA TRP A 147 10.64 6.12 16.77
C TRP A 147 11.15 7.06 15.68
N VAL A 148 11.87 8.11 16.07
CA VAL A 148 12.85 8.76 15.22
C VAL A 148 14.03 7.81 15.26
N ILE A 149 13.94 6.74 14.45
CA ILE A 149 15.15 6.13 13.91
C ILE A 149 15.87 7.30 13.28
N GLY A 150 16.96 7.77 13.90
CA GLY A 150 17.68 8.96 13.49
C GLY A 150 17.97 8.90 12.01
N LEU A 151 17.11 9.54 11.21
CA LEU A 151 17.32 9.62 9.78
C LEU A 151 18.56 10.50 9.63
N PRO A 152 19.58 10.05 8.87
CA PRO A 152 20.75 10.86 8.63
C PRO A 152 20.31 12.20 8.06
N ASP A 153 21.06 13.26 8.39
CA ASP A 153 20.94 14.58 7.77
C ASP A 153 20.71 14.40 6.26
N PRO A 154 19.65 15.00 5.65
CA PRO A 154 19.27 14.77 4.26
C PRO A 154 20.41 14.97 3.24
N GLU A 155 21.47 15.70 3.60
CA GLU A 155 22.66 15.89 2.76
C GLU A 155 23.69 14.74 2.82
N ASN A 156 23.44 13.70 3.63
CA ASN A 156 24.39 12.61 3.88
C ASN A 156 23.77 11.20 3.82
N GLN A 157 22.59 11.06 3.19
CA GLN A 157 21.95 9.75 3.02
C GLN A 157 22.57 8.99 1.85
N THR A 158 22.85 7.70 2.09
CA THR A 158 23.31 6.80 1.02
C THR A 158 22.14 6.34 0.16
N VAL A 159 22.43 5.83 -1.03
CA VAL A 159 21.41 5.16 -1.87
C VAL A 159 20.72 4.04 -1.07
N ALA A 160 21.48 3.25 -0.30
CA ALA A 160 20.92 2.17 0.52
C ALA A 160 19.93 2.68 1.58
N ASP A 161 20.24 3.79 2.26
CA ASP A 161 19.33 4.39 3.25
C ASP A 161 18.00 4.83 2.61
N LEU A 162 18.08 5.45 1.43
CA LEU A 162 16.90 5.91 0.69
C LEU A 162 16.03 4.74 0.22
N LEU A 163 16.65 3.65 -0.25
CA LEU A 163 15.96 2.42 -0.67
C LEU A 163 15.31 1.71 0.51
N LEU A 164 16.00 1.66 1.66
CA LEU A 164 15.46 1.08 2.89
C LEU A 164 14.28 1.89 3.42
N ASP A 165 14.37 3.22 3.42
CA ASP A 165 13.25 4.12 3.75
C ASP A 165 12.03 3.84 2.86
N ASN A 166 12.23 3.76 1.54
CA ASN A 166 11.17 3.46 0.59
C ASN A 166 10.49 2.09 0.87
N SER A 167 11.30 1.08 1.17
CA SER A 167 10.82 -0.26 1.53
C SER A 167 10.02 -0.26 2.85
N LYS A 168 10.48 0.48 3.86
CA LYS A 168 9.77 0.63 5.13
C LYS A 168 8.41 1.29 4.95
N LYS A 169 8.33 2.33 4.13
CA LYS A 169 7.07 3.03 3.82
C LYS A 169 6.07 2.09 3.15
N VAL A 170 6.48 1.36 2.11
CA VAL A 170 5.53 0.48 1.39
C VAL A 170 5.04 -0.66 2.27
N ILE A 171 5.93 -1.23 3.11
CA ILE A 171 5.56 -2.26 4.08
C ILE A 171 4.58 -1.71 5.11
N TRP A 172 4.83 -0.51 5.64
CA TRP A 172 3.93 0.15 6.57
C TRP A 172 2.56 0.40 5.94
N SER A 173 2.51 0.92 4.70
CA SER A 173 1.28 1.20 3.96
C SER A 173 0.47 -0.08 3.70
N MET A 174 1.13 -1.15 3.26
CA MET A 174 0.50 -2.47 3.07
C MET A 174 -0.01 -3.05 4.41
N HIS A 175 0.77 -2.93 5.49
CA HIS A 175 0.36 -3.36 6.83
C HIS A 175 -0.87 -2.58 7.29
N HIS A 176 -0.87 -1.26 7.08
CA HIS A 176 -1.97 -0.39 7.45
C HIS A 176 -3.26 -0.77 6.71
N THR A 177 -3.20 -1.01 5.39
CA THR A 177 -4.34 -1.49 4.61
C THR A 177 -4.92 -2.79 5.17
N MET A 178 -4.08 -3.80 5.43
CA MET A 178 -4.55 -5.08 5.97
C MET A 178 -5.09 -4.98 7.40
N ARG A 179 -4.53 -4.07 8.19
CA ARG A 179 -4.97 -3.79 9.56
C ARG A 179 -6.35 -3.13 9.59
N THR A 180 -6.58 -2.17 8.70
CA THR A 180 -7.78 -1.33 8.72
C THR A 180 -9.00 -2.09 8.17
N ASP A 181 -8.81 -2.97 7.17
CA ASP A 181 -9.89 -3.79 6.63
C ASP A 181 -9.65 -5.30 6.82
N ALA A 182 -10.43 -5.90 7.73
CA ALA A 182 -10.36 -7.32 8.04
C ALA A 182 -10.68 -8.25 6.84
N ARG A 183 -11.36 -7.74 5.80
CA ARG A 183 -11.64 -8.49 4.56
C ARG A 183 -10.38 -8.76 3.72
N ARG A 184 -9.26 -8.08 4.01
CA ARG A 184 -8.01 -8.27 3.28
C ARG A 184 -7.33 -9.58 3.68
N ARG A 185 -7.16 -10.47 2.71
CA ARG A 185 -6.32 -11.68 2.80
C ARG A 185 -4.87 -11.37 2.46
N PHE A 186 -4.68 -10.45 1.51
CA PHE A 186 -3.40 -9.92 1.08
C PHE A 186 -3.58 -8.52 0.48
N THR A 187 -2.47 -7.84 0.23
CA THR A 187 -2.38 -6.54 -0.45
C THR A 187 -1.11 -6.49 -1.30
N PHE A 188 -1.05 -5.55 -2.24
CA PHE A 188 0.15 -5.30 -3.05
C PHE A 188 0.78 -3.95 -2.71
N GLY A 189 2.03 -3.82 -3.08
CA GLY A 189 2.77 -2.56 -3.05
C GLY A 189 3.69 -2.45 -4.26
N ILE A 190 4.03 -1.22 -4.63
CA ILE A 190 5.00 -0.93 -5.69
C ILE A 190 5.94 0.15 -5.18
N THR A 191 7.24 -0.04 -5.35
CA THR A 191 8.23 0.99 -5.01
C THR A 191 8.95 1.43 -6.26
N PHE A 192 9.10 2.74 -6.44
CA PHE A 192 9.91 3.36 -7.47
C PHE A 192 11.12 4.02 -6.83
N ALA A 193 12.31 3.72 -7.33
CA ALA A 193 13.55 4.39 -6.97
C ALA A 193 14.24 4.83 -8.25
N ASP A 194 14.16 6.11 -8.56
CA ASP A 194 14.35 6.65 -9.92
C ASP A 194 13.57 5.84 -10.97
N THR A 195 14.27 5.09 -11.81
CA THR A 195 13.71 4.26 -12.88
C THR A 195 13.58 2.79 -12.48
N LYS A 196 13.99 2.39 -11.27
CA LYS A 196 13.88 1.02 -10.80
C LYS A 196 12.55 0.81 -10.09
N VAL A 197 11.85 -0.24 -10.50
CA VAL A 197 10.55 -0.61 -9.96
C VAL A 197 10.67 -1.96 -9.28
N ARG A 198 10.07 -2.10 -8.10
CA ARG A 198 9.96 -3.37 -7.37
C ARG A 198 8.52 -3.60 -6.95
N LEU A 199 8.06 -4.84 -7.11
CA LEU A 199 6.71 -5.27 -6.77
C LEU A 199 6.71 -5.98 -5.42
N TRP A 200 5.67 -5.74 -4.64
CA TRP A 200 5.52 -6.29 -3.30
C TRP A 200 4.18 -7.00 -3.17
N HIS A 201 4.18 -8.13 -2.47
CA HIS A 201 2.99 -8.83 -2.05
C HIS A 201 3.09 -9.09 -0.55
N PHE A 202 2.05 -8.71 0.19
CA PHE A 202 1.97 -8.94 1.62
C PHE A 202 0.68 -9.67 1.96
N ASN A 203 0.80 -10.82 2.62
CA ASN A 203 -0.31 -11.50 3.28
C ASN A 203 0.01 -11.67 4.79
N ARG A 204 -0.93 -12.20 5.58
CA ARG A 204 -0.73 -12.34 7.04
C ARG A 204 0.37 -13.31 7.48
N ALA A 205 1.04 -14.00 6.57
CA ALA A 205 2.11 -14.96 6.86
C ALA A 205 3.48 -14.53 6.31
N VAL A 206 3.50 -13.81 5.17
CA VAL A 206 4.74 -13.49 4.46
C VAL A 206 4.64 -12.19 3.69
N ILE A 207 5.77 -11.46 3.64
CA ILE A 207 6.04 -10.38 2.71
C ILE A 207 7.02 -10.92 1.65
N VAL A 208 6.68 -10.75 0.39
CA VAL A 208 7.54 -11.12 -0.75
C VAL A 208 7.76 -9.89 -1.59
N ALA A 209 9.01 -9.65 -1.98
CA ALA A 209 9.39 -8.60 -2.90
C ALA A 209 10.04 -9.21 -4.15
N SER A 210 9.73 -8.66 -5.33
CA SER A 210 10.39 -9.08 -6.56
C SER A 210 11.84 -8.58 -6.61
N ASN A 211 12.65 -9.11 -7.53
CA ASN A 211 13.83 -8.37 -8.01
C ASN A 211 13.36 -7.06 -8.66
N SER A 212 14.20 -6.03 -8.59
CA SER A 212 13.89 -4.76 -9.26
C SER A 212 14.05 -4.87 -10.77
N PHE A 213 13.20 -4.20 -11.54
CA PHE A 213 13.31 -4.07 -12.99
C PHE A 213 13.39 -2.61 -13.40
N HIS A 214 13.94 -2.33 -14.59
CA HIS A 214 14.15 -0.95 -15.03
C HIS A 214 12.98 -0.50 -15.92
N LEU A 215 12.24 0.52 -15.47
CA LEU A 215 11.01 1.02 -16.07
C LEU A 215 11.14 1.30 -17.57
N ASN A 216 12.24 1.90 -18.00
CA ASN A 216 12.43 2.24 -19.41
C ASN A 216 12.64 0.97 -20.26
N THR A 217 13.63 0.13 -19.93
CA THR A 217 13.95 -1.05 -20.72
C THR A 217 12.87 -2.13 -20.66
N ASP A 218 12.22 -2.28 -19.51
CA ASP A 218 11.25 -3.34 -19.23
C ASP A 218 9.84 -2.77 -19.04
N ALA A 219 9.51 -1.66 -19.72
CA ALA A 219 8.23 -0.97 -19.63
C ALA A 219 7.01 -1.89 -19.78
N LYS A 220 7.14 -2.94 -20.59
CA LYS A 220 6.10 -3.95 -20.80
C LYS A 220 5.68 -4.65 -19.50
N LEU A 221 6.59 -4.85 -18.55
CA LEU A 221 6.26 -5.42 -17.25
C LEU A 221 5.35 -4.48 -16.45
N LEU A 222 5.65 -3.18 -16.42
CA LEU A 222 4.78 -2.23 -15.73
C LEU A 222 3.42 -2.11 -16.42
N ILE A 223 3.39 -2.08 -17.76
CA ILE A 223 2.13 -2.10 -18.53
C ILE A 223 1.28 -3.29 -18.11
N ASP A 224 1.86 -4.48 -18.11
CA ASP A 224 1.18 -5.71 -17.79
C ASP A 224 0.67 -5.73 -16.33
N VAL A 225 1.47 -5.21 -15.38
CA VAL A 225 1.04 -5.01 -13.99
C VAL A 225 -0.13 -4.03 -13.90
N TYR A 226 -0.01 -2.84 -14.48
CA TYR A 226 -1.06 -1.81 -14.42
C TYR A 226 -2.33 -2.26 -15.12
N SER A 227 -2.23 -2.95 -16.26
CA SER A 227 -3.37 -3.58 -16.93
C SER A 227 -4.05 -4.60 -16.01
N ARG A 228 -3.31 -5.48 -15.33
CA ARG A 228 -3.92 -6.44 -14.40
C ARG A 228 -4.58 -5.75 -13.22
N LEU A 229 -3.92 -4.78 -12.60
CA LEU A 229 -4.47 -4.04 -11.45
C LEU A 229 -5.74 -3.27 -11.80
N ALA A 230 -5.78 -2.62 -12.97
CA ALA A 230 -6.92 -1.81 -13.39
C ALA A 230 -8.23 -2.58 -13.56
N PHE A 231 -8.14 -3.86 -13.93
CA PHE A 231 -9.30 -4.70 -14.27
C PHE A 231 -9.44 -5.92 -13.35
N ALA A 232 -8.60 -6.04 -12.31
CA ALA A 232 -8.66 -7.15 -11.37
C ALA A 232 -9.96 -7.10 -10.56
N THR A 233 -10.55 -8.27 -10.33
CA THR A 233 -11.68 -8.42 -9.42
C THR A 233 -11.26 -8.13 -7.98
N ARG A 234 -12.23 -7.87 -7.10
CA ARG A 234 -11.95 -7.71 -5.66
C ARG A 234 -11.23 -8.92 -5.06
N GLU A 235 -11.55 -10.13 -5.51
CA GLU A 235 -10.93 -11.36 -5.02
C GLU A 235 -9.45 -11.44 -5.40
N GLU A 236 -9.14 -11.09 -6.65
CA GLU A 236 -7.76 -11.02 -7.17
C GLU A 236 -6.95 -9.89 -6.51
N LEU A 237 -7.63 -8.84 -6.03
CA LEU A 237 -7.04 -7.76 -5.23
C LEU A 237 -6.98 -8.09 -3.74
N GLY A 238 -7.29 -9.32 -3.34
CA GLY A 238 -7.08 -9.82 -1.98
C GLY A 238 -8.23 -9.59 -1.03
N TYR A 239 -9.43 -9.24 -1.50
CA TYR A 239 -10.62 -9.28 -0.64
C TYR A 239 -11.14 -10.71 -0.46
N ASP A 240 -11.72 -10.97 0.71
CA ASP A 240 -12.55 -12.12 1.02
C ASP A 240 -14.03 -11.78 0.82
N LEU A 241 -14.68 -12.36 -0.19
CA LEU A 241 -16.10 -12.11 -0.46
C LEU A 241 -17.05 -12.82 0.52
N SER A 242 -16.57 -13.78 1.31
CA SER A 242 -17.37 -14.37 2.40
C SER A 242 -17.56 -13.39 3.56
N MET A 243 -16.75 -12.33 3.61
CA MET A 243 -16.81 -11.27 4.59
C MET A 243 -17.37 -9.98 3.99
N LYS A 244 -18.43 -9.46 4.61
CA LYS A 244 -19.02 -8.17 4.27
C LYS A 244 -18.80 -7.20 5.41
N ARG A 245 -18.25 -6.03 5.11
CA ARG A 245 -18.24 -4.92 6.06
C ARG A 245 -19.66 -4.40 6.16
N LEU A 246 -20.19 -4.34 7.37
CA LEU A 246 -21.45 -3.72 7.64
C LEU A 246 -21.17 -2.22 7.72
N SER A 247 -21.84 -1.42 6.90
CA SER A 247 -21.93 0.01 7.17
C SER A 247 -22.49 0.16 8.59
N SER A 248 -22.16 1.26 9.26
CA SER A 248 -22.76 1.61 10.55
C SER A 248 -24.26 1.91 10.37
N ASP A 249 -25.05 0.90 10.04
CA ASP A 249 -26.49 0.87 10.25
C ASP A 249 -26.75 0.85 11.76
N PRO A 250 -27.90 1.39 12.21
CA PRO A 250 -28.19 1.63 13.61
C PRO A 250 -28.66 0.36 14.34
N ASP A 251 -28.03 -0.81 14.10
CA ASP A 251 -28.36 -2.02 14.87
C ASP A 251 -27.85 -1.82 16.31
N PRO A 252 -28.72 -1.84 17.33
CA PRO A 252 -28.35 -1.51 18.69
C PRO A 252 -27.61 -2.69 19.29
N SER A 253 -26.28 -2.72 19.11
CA SER A 253 -25.46 -3.50 20.03
C SER A 253 -25.75 -3.00 21.46
N PRO A 254 -26.09 -3.91 22.40
CA PRO A 254 -26.47 -3.54 23.76
C PRO A 254 -25.31 -2.92 24.55
N ASP A 255 -24.07 -3.05 24.08
CA ASP A 255 -22.89 -2.49 24.73
C ASP A 255 -22.51 -1.12 24.12
N ARG A 256 -23.35 -0.13 24.41
CA ARG A 256 -23.13 1.29 24.10
C ARG A 256 -22.41 2.05 25.22
N THR A 257 -21.71 1.35 26.10
CA THR A 257 -21.23 1.91 27.39
C THR A 257 -20.32 3.14 27.25
N ASN A 258 -19.69 3.39 26.11
CA ASN A 258 -18.75 4.52 25.94
C ASN A 258 -18.98 5.43 24.72
N GLY A 259 -20.12 5.38 24.02
CA GLY A 259 -20.42 6.33 22.93
C GLY A 259 -19.48 6.29 21.70
N LYS A 260 -18.45 5.43 21.68
CA LYS A 260 -17.55 5.24 20.54
C LYS A 260 -18.23 4.38 19.48
N ARG A 261 -18.52 4.98 18.31
CA ARG A 261 -19.06 4.29 17.13
C ARG A 261 -18.05 3.23 16.68
N TRP A 262 -18.41 1.95 16.74
CA TRP A 262 -17.62 0.87 16.14
C TRP A 262 -17.60 1.09 14.62
N LYS A 263 -16.49 1.61 14.08
CA LYS A 263 -16.42 1.97 12.65
C LYS A 263 -16.46 0.73 11.72
N ASN A 264 -16.05 -0.45 12.20
CA ASN A 264 -15.83 -1.62 11.36
C ASN A 264 -16.47 -2.90 11.96
N GLN A 265 -17.78 -3.08 11.77
CA GLN A 265 -18.44 -4.37 11.98
C GLN A 265 -18.39 -5.20 10.69
N TYR A 266 -18.30 -6.52 10.84
CA TYR A 266 -18.24 -7.44 9.71
C TYR A 266 -19.25 -8.56 9.90
N ARG A 267 -19.87 -8.98 8.81
CA ARG A 267 -20.60 -10.24 8.70
C ARG A 267 -19.73 -11.24 7.96
N ILE A 268 -19.55 -12.43 8.51
CA ILE A 268 -18.84 -13.54 7.86
C ILE A 268 -19.76 -14.74 7.72
N MET A 269 -19.64 -15.46 6.61
CA MET A 269 -20.31 -16.74 6.38
C MET A 269 -19.36 -17.89 6.69
N VAL A 270 -19.70 -18.73 7.66
CA VAL A 270 -18.93 -19.93 8.03
C VAL A 270 -19.86 -21.14 7.99
N CYS A 271 -19.59 -22.10 7.11
CA CYS A 271 -20.39 -23.32 6.96
C CYS A 271 -21.91 -23.08 6.79
N GLY A 272 -22.29 -22.02 6.06
CA GLY A 272 -23.70 -21.65 5.84
C GLY A 272 -24.32 -20.82 6.96
N GLU A 273 -23.59 -20.54 8.03
CA GLU A 273 -24.05 -19.75 9.18
C GLU A 273 -23.43 -18.35 9.16
N SER A 274 -24.23 -17.35 9.54
CA SER A 274 -23.81 -15.94 9.57
C SER A 274 -23.35 -15.55 10.97
N TYR A 275 -22.14 -15.00 11.07
CA TYR A 275 -21.59 -14.43 12.29
C TYR A 275 -21.36 -12.94 12.13
N ILE A 276 -21.52 -12.18 13.21
CA ILE A 276 -21.26 -10.74 13.23
C ILE A 276 -20.17 -10.44 14.27
N THR A 277 -19.25 -9.54 13.93
CA THR A 277 -18.24 -9.02 14.86
C THR A 277 -18.93 -8.28 16.01
N VAL A 278 -18.75 -8.77 17.23
CA VAL A 278 -19.31 -8.16 18.45
C VAL A 278 -18.28 -7.35 19.24
N LYS A 279 -17.00 -7.75 19.21
CA LYS A 279 -15.89 -6.97 19.79
C LYS A 279 -14.56 -7.28 19.10
N THR A 280 -13.64 -6.32 19.11
CA THR A 280 -12.23 -6.56 18.77
C THR A 280 -11.51 -7.07 20.01
N LEU A 281 -10.75 -8.17 19.89
CA LEU A 281 -10.05 -8.81 21.02
C LEU A 281 -8.64 -8.27 21.23
N ALA A 282 -7.97 -7.82 20.16
CA ALA A 282 -6.67 -7.18 20.23
C ALA A 282 -6.60 -6.05 19.21
N ASN A 283 -6.04 -4.91 19.60
CA ASN A 283 -5.88 -3.73 18.75
C ASN A 283 -4.48 -3.10 18.96
N GLN A 284 -3.44 -3.83 18.57
CA GLN A 284 -2.05 -3.36 18.63
C GLN A 284 -1.74 -2.46 17.43
N GLY A 285 -0.96 -1.38 17.54
CA GLY A 285 -0.74 -0.46 16.42
C GLY A 285 0.05 -1.05 15.24
N ALA A 286 0.21 -0.26 14.17
CA ALA A 286 0.87 -0.72 12.95
C ALA A 286 2.36 -1.06 13.16
N GLU A 287 2.96 -0.43 14.17
CA GLU A 287 4.32 -0.58 14.65
C GLU A 287 4.59 -1.92 15.36
N ASN A 288 3.55 -2.60 15.88
CA ASN A 288 3.70 -3.79 16.72
C ASN A 288 3.53 -5.12 15.95
N GLY A 289 3.46 -5.09 14.62
CA GLY A 289 3.43 -6.29 13.73
C GLY A 289 2.19 -7.19 13.83
N PHE A 290 1.40 -7.07 14.89
CA PHE A 290 0.11 -7.74 15.06
C PHE A 290 -1.00 -6.71 14.82
N GLY A 291 -1.74 -6.82 13.72
CA GLY A 291 -2.87 -5.93 13.45
C GLY A 291 -4.05 -6.12 14.42
N SER A 292 -5.13 -5.37 14.21
CA SER A 292 -6.42 -5.52 14.92
C SER A 292 -7.22 -6.74 14.43
N CYS A 293 -6.50 -7.81 14.12
CA CYS A 293 -6.99 -8.95 13.37
C CYS A 293 -7.73 -9.96 14.26
N THR A 294 -7.54 -9.91 15.57
CA THR A 294 -8.23 -10.80 16.51
C THR A 294 -9.59 -10.20 16.89
N ARG A 295 -10.67 -10.90 16.54
CA ARG A 295 -12.05 -10.43 16.73
C ARG A 295 -12.90 -11.53 17.35
N HIS A 296 -13.84 -11.13 18.21
CA HIS A 296 -14.88 -11.99 18.71
C HIS A 296 -16.11 -11.85 17.83
N GLN A 297 -16.63 -12.98 17.39
CA GLN A 297 -17.81 -13.06 16.55
C GLN A 297 -18.87 -13.87 17.26
N GLU A 298 -20.10 -13.39 17.21
CA GLU A 298 -21.24 -14.09 17.77
C GLU A 298 -22.14 -14.59 16.65
N LYS A 299 -22.67 -15.81 16.81
CA LYS A 299 -23.66 -16.38 15.89
C LYS A 299 -24.94 -15.56 16.01
N ARG A 300 -25.46 -15.03 14.90
CA ARG A 300 -26.78 -14.38 14.93
C ARG A 300 -27.85 -15.48 14.95
N PRO A 301 -28.73 -15.55 15.96
CA PRO A 301 -29.83 -16.51 15.94
C PRO A 301 -30.91 -16.06 14.95
N GLY A 302 -31.16 -16.88 13.92
CA GLY A 302 -32.29 -16.75 12.99
C GLY A 302 -32.10 -15.72 11.86
N GLY A 303 -31.85 -16.23 10.65
CA GLY A 303 -32.01 -15.53 9.37
C GLY A 303 -32.74 -16.43 8.40
#